data_AF-A0A352AHB7-F1
#
_entry.id   AF-A0A352AHB7-F1
#
_cell.length_a   1.000
_cell.length_b   1.000
_cell.length_c   1.000
_cell.angle_alpha   90.00
_cell.angle_beta   90.00
_cell.angle_gamma   90.00
#
_symmetry.space_group_name_H-M   'P 1'
#
loop_
_entity.id
_entity.type
_entity.pdbx_description
1 polymer ?
#
loop_
_entity_poly.entity_id
_entity_poly.type
_entity_poly.pdbx_seq_one_letter_code
_entity_poly.pdbx_strand_id
1 'polypeptide(L)'
;MQSTYLFGNNLLVETPLLLESHLLFVLDQVLLLAQDRLIAFAHNPEFSQKMAIAFGEEAETTGLQADWLAGDFSILSGIEIRQGSELNGANGAYGASNNRIYLSEEFLRENLGNLEALVSVVLEEAGHRIDALFNTVDSVGDEGAIFASLVQGESLDAETLQALKVEDDRGIIVLDGQVIQVEENGVDNSDNSIATAINVGTLTSPQTFSEFVGNADTVDYYKFSLTETSDVTLLMNGVTQNSLYNKIYYDKNNNGVIDSGDEINSEVVSANEN
;
A
#
# COMPACT_ATOMS: atom_id res chain seq x y z
N MET A 1 5.78 -4.01 25.81
CA MET A 1 4.79 -3.16 26.50
C MET A 1 4.30 -2.19 25.46
N GLN A 2 2.99 -2.11 25.24
CA GLN A 2 2.41 -1.16 24.27
C GLN A 2 2.46 0.24 24.88
N SER A 3 3.05 1.18 24.15
CA SER A 3 3.05 2.60 24.47
C SER A 3 1.86 3.25 23.77
N THR A 4 1.22 4.20 24.45
CA THR A 4 0.13 5.02 23.88
C THR A 4 0.53 6.48 23.96
N TYR A 5 0.49 7.17 22.82
CA TYR A 5 0.77 8.58 22.66
C TYR A 5 -0.53 9.32 22.34
N LEU A 6 -0.71 10.49 22.95
CA LEU A 6 -1.83 11.37 22.69
C LEU A 6 -1.32 12.60 21.95
N PHE A 7 -1.77 12.76 20.71
CA PHE A 7 -1.43 13.89 19.85
C PHE A 7 -2.53 14.95 19.87
N GLY A 8 -2.33 16.03 19.13
CA GLY A 8 -3.32 17.11 18.98
C GLY A 8 -4.73 16.56 18.70
N ASN A 9 -5.75 17.22 19.27
CA ASN A 9 -7.17 16.84 19.15
C ASN A 9 -7.52 15.44 19.68
N ASN A 10 -6.77 14.96 20.69
CA ASN A 10 -6.97 13.67 21.35
C ASN A 10 -6.82 12.44 20.44
N LEU A 11 -6.03 12.55 19.38
CA LEU A 11 -5.73 11.42 18.50
C LEU A 11 -4.77 10.46 19.20
N LEU A 12 -5.16 9.19 19.25
CA LEU A 12 -4.39 8.13 19.88
C LEU A 12 -3.53 7.42 18.85
N VAL A 13 -2.24 7.32 19.16
CA VAL A 13 -1.30 6.48 18.41
C VAL A 13 -0.68 5.49 19.39
N GLU A 14 -0.68 4.22 19.01
CA GLU A 14 -0.15 3.12 19.82
C GLU A 14 1.06 2.51 19.14
N THR A 15 1.94 1.86 19.90
CA THR A 15 3.06 1.11 19.33
C THR A 15 3.68 0.16 20.35
N PRO A 16 4.12 -1.04 19.95
CA PRO A 16 4.97 -1.89 20.78
C PRO A 16 6.44 -1.43 20.79
N LEU A 17 6.81 -0.46 19.95
CA LEU A 17 8.18 -0.03 19.69
C LEU A 17 8.61 1.14 20.59
N LEU A 18 9.92 1.35 20.70
CA LEU A 18 10.47 2.53 21.35
C LEU A 18 10.72 3.62 20.30
N LEU A 19 9.77 4.54 20.17
CA LEU A 19 9.90 5.64 19.21
C LEU A 19 10.82 6.75 19.73
N GLU A 20 11.69 7.24 18.85
CA GLU A 20 12.51 8.42 19.12
C GLU A 20 11.67 9.70 19.17
N SER A 21 12.11 10.68 19.96
CA SER A 21 11.34 11.93 20.14
C SER A 21 11.11 12.70 18.83
N HIS A 22 12.02 12.59 17.86
CA HIS A 22 11.81 13.24 16.57
C HIS A 22 10.71 12.54 15.75
N LEU A 23 10.53 11.23 15.88
CA LEU A 23 9.46 10.49 15.19
C LEU A 23 8.10 10.91 15.76
N LEU A 24 8.02 11.04 17.09
CA LEU A 24 6.81 11.57 17.73
C LEU A 24 6.49 13.00 17.26
N PHE A 25 7.51 13.86 17.13
CA PHE A 25 7.31 15.20 16.58
C PHE A 25 6.79 15.16 15.14
N VAL A 26 7.37 14.31 14.28
CA VAL A 26 6.92 14.15 12.90
C VAL A 26 5.48 13.63 12.84
N LEU A 27 5.12 12.62 13.64
CA LEU A 27 3.76 12.09 13.72
C LEU A 27 2.73 13.18 14.10
N ASP A 28 3.05 14.03 15.08
CA ASP A 28 2.17 15.16 15.44
C ASP A 28 1.96 16.11 14.26
N GLN A 29 3.03 16.43 13.51
CA GLN A 29 2.93 17.30 12.33
C GLN A 29 2.12 16.66 11.21
N VAL A 30 2.32 15.37 10.94
CA VAL A 30 1.57 14.60 9.93
C VAL A 30 0.08 14.59 10.28
N LEU A 31 -0.27 14.29 11.53
CA LEU A 31 -1.66 14.26 11.96
C LEU A 31 -2.31 15.64 11.89
N LEU A 32 -1.61 16.72 12.28
CA LEU A 32 -2.13 18.08 12.14
C LEU A 32 -2.35 18.45 10.67
N LEU A 33 -1.42 18.10 9.79
CA LEU A 33 -1.51 18.40 8.37
C LEU A 33 -2.63 17.59 7.69
N ALA A 34 -2.79 16.32 8.04
CA ALA A 34 -3.91 15.49 7.57
C ALA A 34 -5.26 16.09 7.98
N GLN A 35 -5.39 16.58 9.22
CA GLN A 35 -6.59 17.28 9.68
C GLN A 35 -6.86 18.55 8.86
N ASP A 36 -5.83 19.38 8.62
CA ASP A 36 -5.97 20.58 7.78
C ASP A 36 -6.45 20.25 6.35
N ARG A 37 -5.94 19.15 5.77
CA ARG A 37 -6.38 18.65 4.46
C ARG A 37 -7.84 18.21 4.47
N LEU A 38 -8.26 17.44 5.49
CA LEU A 38 -9.65 17.01 5.65
C LEU A 38 -10.60 18.20 5.87
N ILE A 39 -10.20 19.22 6.64
CA ILE A 39 -10.97 20.46 6.81
C ILE A 39 -11.14 21.17 5.47
N ALA A 40 -10.05 21.34 4.72
CA ALA A 40 -10.10 22.01 3.41
C ALA A 40 -11.00 21.25 2.44
N PHE A 41 -10.92 19.91 2.45
CA PHE A 41 -11.75 19.05 1.64
C PHE A 41 -13.23 19.11 2.05
N ALA A 42 -13.54 19.15 3.35
CA ALA A 42 -14.91 19.30 3.85
C ALA A 42 -15.56 20.64 3.45
N HIS A 43 -14.77 21.70 3.27
CA HIS A 43 -15.25 23.00 2.74
C HIS A 43 -15.39 23.03 1.21
N ASN A 44 -14.94 21.99 0.51
CA ASN A 44 -15.01 21.95 -0.94
C ASN A 44 -16.48 21.85 -1.40
N PRO A 45 -16.96 22.72 -2.32
CA PRO A 45 -18.33 22.64 -2.82
C PRO A 45 -18.64 21.33 -3.56
N GLU A 46 -17.62 20.62 -4.02
CA GLU A 46 -17.71 19.31 -4.68
C GLU A 46 -17.48 18.14 -3.70
N PHE A 47 -17.46 18.37 -2.39
CA PHE A 47 -17.17 17.36 -1.37
C PHE A 47 -17.93 16.04 -1.60
N SER A 48 -19.26 16.07 -1.66
CA SER A 48 -20.06 14.85 -1.83
C SER A 48 -19.81 14.16 -3.17
N GLN A 49 -19.51 14.92 -4.24
CA GLN A 49 -19.20 14.37 -5.56
C GLN A 49 -17.85 13.64 -5.53
N LYS A 50 -16.84 14.24 -4.89
CA LYS A 50 -15.52 13.64 -4.74
C LYS A 50 -15.55 12.40 -3.84
N MET A 51 -16.34 12.43 -2.77
CA MET A 51 -16.56 11.24 -1.95
C MET A 51 -17.23 10.12 -2.75
N ALA A 52 -18.20 10.42 -3.61
CA ALA A 52 -18.83 9.43 -4.47
C ALA A 52 -17.88 8.84 -5.54
N ILE A 53 -16.83 9.57 -5.94
CA ILE A 53 -15.80 9.05 -6.85
C ILE A 53 -15.01 7.92 -6.19
N ALA A 54 -14.67 8.08 -4.90
CA ALA A 54 -13.96 7.09 -4.11
C ALA A 54 -14.91 5.96 -3.66
N PHE A 55 -15.94 6.27 -2.89
CA PHE A 55 -16.71 5.28 -2.13
C PHE A 55 -18.06 4.89 -2.76
N GLY A 56 -18.37 5.43 -3.94
CA GLY A 56 -19.64 5.21 -4.64
C GLY A 56 -20.77 6.18 -4.26
N GLU A 57 -21.80 6.22 -5.10
CA GLU A 57 -22.93 7.17 -5.00
C GLU A 57 -23.85 6.95 -3.78
N GLU A 58 -23.75 5.78 -3.12
CA GLU A 58 -24.58 5.44 -1.95
C GLU A 58 -23.99 5.91 -0.62
N ALA A 59 -22.73 6.41 -0.62
CA ALA A 59 -22.05 6.86 0.59
C ALA A 59 -22.77 8.04 1.28
N GLU A 60 -23.20 7.84 2.53
CA GLU A 60 -23.83 8.89 3.34
C GLU A 60 -22.76 9.75 4.01
N THR A 61 -22.42 10.87 3.37
CA THR A 61 -21.27 11.68 3.76
C THR A 61 -21.58 12.87 4.66
N THR A 62 -22.87 13.11 4.96
CA THR A 62 -23.33 14.31 5.68
C THR A 62 -22.78 14.34 7.09
N GLY A 63 -22.82 13.19 7.79
CA GLY A 63 -22.29 13.06 9.15
C GLY A 63 -20.79 13.34 9.21
N LEU A 64 -20.03 12.64 8.36
CA LEU A 64 -18.58 12.76 8.30
C LEU A 64 -18.12 14.18 7.95
N GLN A 65 -18.81 14.84 7.02
CA GLN A 65 -18.53 16.25 6.70
C GLN A 65 -18.75 17.17 7.89
N ALA A 66 -19.85 16.96 8.63
CA ALA A 66 -20.18 17.77 9.80
C ALA A 66 -19.15 17.57 10.92
N ASP A 67 -18.68 16.34 11.13
CA ASP A 67 -17.64 16.00 12.11
C ASP A 67 -16.32 16.74 11.79
N TRP A 68 -15.86 16.68 10.53
CA TRP A 68 -14.62 17.36 10.11
C TRP A 68 -14.73 18.89 10.22
N LEU A 69 -15.88 19.47 9.89
CA LEU A 69 -16.12 20.91 10.05
C LEU A 69 -16.20 21.33 11.53
N ALA A 70 -16.58 20.42 12.42
CA ALA A 70 -16.60 20.63 13.87
C ALA A 70 -15.22 20.38 14.53
N GLY A 71 -14.25 19.87 13.77
CA GLY A 71 -12.92 19.53 14.27
C GLY A 71 -12.83 18.14 14.92
N ASP A 72 -13.80 17.26 14.68
CA ASP A 72 -13.75 15.86 15.08
C ASP A 72 -13.04 15.04 13.98
N PHE A 73 -11.82 14.60 14.28
CA PHE A 73 -11.02 13.74 13.42
C PHE A 73 -10.77 12.37 14.04
N SER A 74 -11.73 11.87 14.81
CA SER A 74 -11.65 10.51 15.40
C SER A 74 -11.36 9.42 14.37
N ILE A 75 -11.67 9.65 13.08
CA ILE A 75 -11.28 8.81 11.95
C ILE A 75 -9.76 8.63 11.79
N LEU A 76 -8.94 9.54 12.31
CA LEU A 76 -7.47 9.47 12.32
C LEU A 76 -6.90 8.90 13.63
N SER A 77 -7.75 8.49 14.57
CA SER A 77 -7.32 7.90 15.84
C SER A 77 -7.09 6.39 15.72
N GLY A 78 -6.43 5.76 16.69
CA GLY A 78 -6.20 4.31 16.65
C GLY A 78 -5.25 3.89 15.54
N ILE A 79 -4.21 4.70 15.30
CA ILE A 79 -3.07 4.33 14.47
C ILE A 79 -2.09 3.51 15.33
N GLU A 80 -1.51 2.47 14.76
CA GLU A 80 -0.46 1.67 15.40
C GLU A 80 0.82 1.64 14.58
N ILE A 81 1.93 2.08 15.19
CA ILE A 81 3.25 2.02 14.54
C ILE A 81 3.86 0.63 14.74
N ARG A 82 4.17 -0.06 13.64
CA ARG A 82 4.79 -1.40 13.62
C ARG A 82 6.09 -1.38 12.82
N GLN A 83 6.89 -2.45 12.92
CA GLN A 83 8.00 -2.64 11.99
C GLN A 83 7.41 -2.95 10.61
N GLY A 84 8.00 -2.43 9.55
CA GLY A 84 7.57 -2.63 8.16
C GLY A 84 7.62 -4.11 7.80
N SER A 85 8.60 -4.85 8.33
CA SER A 85 8.64 -6.31 8.19
C SER A 85 7.43 -7.05 8.79
N GLU A 86 6.75 -6.48 9.79
CA GLU A 86 5.49 -7.01 10.34
C GLU A 86 4.27 -6.65 9.47
N LEU A 87 4.41 -5.64 8.61
CA LEU A 87 3.44 -5.18 7.62
C LEU A 87 3.79 -5.66 6.21
N ASN A 88 4.58 -6.74 6.08
CA ASN A 88 5.04 -7.26 4.79
C ASN A 88 5.72 -6.21 3.88
N GLY A 89 6.36 -5.19 4.44
CA GLY A 89 7.02 -4.12 3.68
C GLY A 89 6.11 -2.95 3.30
N ALA A 90 4.81 -3.03 3.55
CA ALA A 90 3.88 -1.93 3.30
C ALA A 90 4.21 -0.68 4.15
N ASN A 91 3.95 0.49 3.58
CA ASN A 91 4.16 1.77 4.26
C ASN A 91 3.04 2.03 5.29
N GLY A 92 1.81 1.66 4.92
CA GLY A 92 0.61 1.72 5.74
C GLY A 92 -0.24 0.48 5.49
N ALA A 93 -1.19 0.22 6.40
CA ALA A 93 -2.23 -0.78 6.15
C ALA A 93 -3.48 -0.53 7.00
N TYR A 94 -4.66 -0.87 6.50
CA TYR A 94 -5.92 -0.76 7.24
C TYR A 94 -6.53 -2.14 7.51
N GLY A 95 -6.62 -2.50 8.80
CA GLY A 95 -7.24 -3.73 9.25
C GLY A 95 -8.74 -3.55 9.55
N ALA A 96 -9.61 -3.93 8.61
CA ALA A 96 -11.06 -3.83 8.79
C ALA A 96 -11.58 -4.65 9.99
N SER A 97 -10.97 -5.82 10.26
CA SER A 97 -11.40 -6.73 11.34
C SER A 97 -11.25 -6.17 12.76
N ASN A 98 -10.36 -5.18 12.95
CA ASN A 98 -10.10 -4.55 14.23
C ASN A 98 -10.17 -3.01 14.19
N ASN A 99 -10.56 -2.45 13.04
CA ASN A 99 -10.70 -1.02 12.78
C ASN A 99 -9.42 -0.24 13.16
N ARG A 100 -8.27 -0.70 12.66
CA ARG A 100 -6.96 -0.13 13.00
C ARG A 100 -6.18 0.25 11.76
N ILE A 101 -5.56 1.42 11.80
CA ILE A 101 -4.58 1.85 10.81
C ILE A 101 -3.21 1.45 11.33
N TYR A 102 -2.40 0.83 10.52
CA TYR A 102 -1.02 0.48 10.77
C TYR A 102 -0.12 1.39 9.94
N LEU A 103 1.02 1.79 10.50
CA LEU A 103 2.01 2.60 9.80
C LEU A 103 3.41 2.06 10.09
N SER A 104 4.24 1.94 9.05
CA SER A 104 5.62 1.47 9.20
C SER A 104 6.52 2.50 9.89
N GLU A 105 7.29 2.05 10.89
CA GLU A 105 8.35 2.87 11.51
C GLU A 105 9.44 3.26 10.51
N GLU A 106 9.81 2.34 9.62
CA GLU A 106 10.80 2.50 8.57
C GLU A 106 10.35 3.58 7.58
N PHE A 107 9.11 3.52 7.11
CA PHE A 107 8.53 4.55 6.25
C PHE A 107 8.56 5.94 6.91
N LEU A 108 8.23 6.02 8.22
CA LEU A 108 8.35 7.25 8.99
C LEU A 108 9.80 7.79 9.02
N ARG A 109 10.78 6.90 9.23
CA ARG A 109 12.21 7.25 9.30
C ARG A 109 12.76 7.69 7.95
N GLU A 110 12.30 7.10 6.86
CA GLU A 110 12.72 7.43 5.50
C GLU A 110 12.15 8.78 5.03
N ASN A 111 10.96 9.16 5.53
CA ASN A 111 10.24 10.35 5.09
C ASN A 111 10.23 11.51 6.10
N LEU A 112 11.22 11.61 6.99
CA LEU A 112 11.31 12.69 7.98
C LEU A 112 11.36 14.10 7.38
N GLY A 113 11.87 14.21 6.15
CA GLY A 113 11.91 15.45 5.37
C GLY A 113 10.75 15.60 4.38
N ASN A 114 9.83 14.64 4.32
CA ASN A 114 8.78 14.54 3.31
C ASN A 114 7.41 14.28 3.97
N LEU A 115 6.88 15.31 4.63
CA LEU A 115 5.60 15.19 5.34
C LEU A 115 4.42 14.90 4.41
N GLU A 116 4.45 15.36 3.15
CA GLU A 116 3.35 15.12 2.20
C GLU A 116 3.22 13.62 1.89
N ALA A 117 4.33 12.90 1.71
CA ALA A 117 4.27 11.44 1.52
C ALA A 117 3.66 10.72 2.74
N LEU A 118 4.04 11.14 3.96
CA LEU A 118 3.48 10.59 5.19
C LEU A 118 1.98 10.89 5.34
N VAL A 119 1.57 12.11 5.00
CA VAL A 119 0.16 12.51 5.01
C VAL A 119 -0.64 11.73 3.98
N SER A 120 -0.09 11.52 2.79
CA SER A 120 -0.74 10.74 1.73
C SER A 120 -1.10 9.34 2.22
N VAL A 121 -0.14 8.62 2.80
CA VAL A 121 -0.40 7.27 3.35
C VAL A 121 -1.40 7.32 4.50
N VAL A 122 -1.28 8.26 5.44
CA VAL A 122 -2.27 8.36 6.54
C VAL A 122 -3.69 8.65 6.03
N LEU A 123 -3.83 9.46 4.97
CA LEU A 123 -5.12 9.75 4.36
C LEU A 123 -5.67 8.56 3.58
N GLU A 124 -4.82 7.80 2.91
CA GLU A 124 -5.18 6.59 2.18
C GLU A 124 -5.73 5.52 3.12
N GLU A 125 -5.03 5.23 4.21
CA GLU A 125 -5.51 4.30 5.24
C GLU A 125 -6.77 4.78 5.96
N ALA A 126 -6.92 6.10 6.11
CA ALA A 126 -8.17 6.68 6.59
C ALA A 126 -9.29 6.52 5.56
N GLY A 127 -8.97 6.53 4.26
CA GLY A 127 -9.89 6.27 3.16
C GLY A 127 -10.46 4.86 3.21
N HIS A 128 -9.65 3.82 3.33
CA HIS A 128 -10.15 2.44 3.50
C HIS A 128 -11.00 2.29 4.76
N ARG A 129 -10.63 2.98 5.86
CA ARG A 129 -11.48 3.03 7.05
C ARG A 129 -12.83 3.67 6.78
N ILE A 130 -12.86 4.76 6.03
CA ILE A 130 -14.10 5.45 5.66
C ILE A 130 -14.95 4.58 4.74
N ASP A 131 -14.35 3.86 3.78
CA ASP A 131 -15.07 2.90 2.95
C ASP A 131 -15.80 1.85 3.82
N ALA A 132 -15.09 1.25 4.78
CA ALA A 132 -15.66 0.30 5.73
C ALA A 132 -16.75 0.89 6.65
N LEU A 133 -16.87 2.22 6.77
CA LEU A 133 -17.99 2.88 7.46
C LEU A 133 -19.23 3.01 6.58
N PHE A 134 -19.05 3.22 5.28
CA PHE A 134 -20.16 3.42 4.33
C PHE A 134 -20.67 2.11 3.75
N ASN A 135 -19.75 1.17 3.52
CA ASN A 135 -20.01 -0.03 2.75
C ASN A 135 -19.88 -1.27 3.63
N THR A 136 -20.88 -2.15 3.59
CA THR A 136 -20.85 -3.44 4.32
C THR A 136 -20.02 -4.50 3.60
N VAL A 137 -19.80 -4.27 2.31
CA VAL A 137 -18.90 -5.05 1.45
C VAL A 137 -17.94 -4.01 0.93
N ASP A 138 -16.66 -4.28 1.11
CA ASP A 138 -15.58 -3.48 0.58
C ASP A 138 -15.81 -3.12 -0.90
N SER A 139 -15.49 -1.88 -1.24
CA SER A 139 -15.54 -1.42 -2.62
C SER A 139 -14.45 -2.13 -3.44
N VAL A 140 -14.43 -1.94 -4.77
CA VAL A 140 -13.46 -2.65 -5.63
C VAL A 140 -12.49 -1.63 -6.18
N GLY A 141 -11.21 -1.88 -5.91
CA GLY A 141 -10.13 -0.95 -6.23
C GLY A 141 -9.44 -0.50 -4.96
N ASP A 142 -8.65 0.56 -5.10
CA ASP A 142 -8.02 1.26 -4.00
C ASP A 142 -8.77 2.58 -3.75
N GLU A 143 -9.89 2.52 -3.01
CA GLU A 143 -10.66 3.70 -2.65
C GLU A 143 -9.90 4.63 -1.70
N GLY A 144 -8.94 4.08 -0.96
CA GLY A 144 -8.02 4.81 -0.10
C GLY A 144 -7.20 5.81 -0.91
N ALA A 145 -6.50 5.36 -1.94
CA ALA A 145 -5.65 6.20 -2.78
C ALA A 145 -6.47 7.22 -3.57
N ILE A 146 -7.63 6.81 -4.11
CA ILE A 146 -8.55 7.74 -4.77
C ILE A 146 -8.95 8.86 -3.80
N PHE A 147 -9.33 8.51 -2.57
CA PHE A 147 -9.68 9.47 -1.54
C PHE A 147 -8.50 10.38 -1.18
N ALA A 148 -7.32 9.83 -0.93
CA ALA A 148 -6.12 10.57 -0.56
C ALA A 148 -5.74 11.60 -1.63
N SER A 149 -5.74 11.22 -2.91
CA SER A 149 -5.50 12.14 -4.03
C SER A 149 -6.54 13.29 -4.07
N LEU A 150 -7.83 12.96 -3.92
CA LEU A 150 -8.91 13.95 -3.98
C LEU A 150 -8.87 14.95 -2.82
N VAL A 151 -8.54 14.49 -1.61
CA VAL A 151 -8.36 15.31 -0.40
C VAL A 151 -7.16 16.25 -0.54
N GLN A 152 -6.09 15.78 -1.17
CA GLN A 152 -4.89 16.58 -1.42
C GLN A 152 -5.04 17.53 -2.63
N GLY A 153 -6.19 17.49 -3.31
CA GLY A 153 -6.52 18.41 -4.40
C GLY A 153 -5.93 17.98 -5.74
N GLU A 154 -5.45 16.75 -5.84
CA GLU A 154 -4.94 16.18 -7.08
C GLU A 154 -6.07 15.95 -8.08
N SER A 155 -5.71 15.96 -9.36
CA SER A 155 -6.64 15.63 -10.45
C SER A 155 -6.27 14.26 -10.99
N LEU A 156 -7.13 13.28 -10.76
CA LEU A 156 -7.00 11.95 -11.34
C LEU A 156 -7.52 12.00 -12.77
N ASP A 157 -6.65 11.74 -13.74
CA ASP A 157 -7.11 11.52 -15.11
C ASP A 157 -7.84 10.19 -15.24
N ALA A 158 -8.51 9.98 -16.38
CA ALA A 158 -9.35 8.80 -16.58
C ALA A 158 -8.56 7.50 -16.58
N GLU A 159 -7.27 7.52 -16.94
CA GLU A 159 -6.41 6.34 -16.96
C GLU A 159 -5.99 5.96 -15.54
N THR A 160 -5.50 6.94 -14.77
CA THR A 160 -5.12 6.77 -13.36
C THR A 160 -6.31 6.32 -12.52
N LEU A 161 -7.47 6.99 -12.68
CA LEU A 161 -8.67 6.61 -11.94
C LEU A 161 -9.14 5.18 -12.28
N GLN A 162 -9.00 4.76 -13.54
CA GLN A 162 -9.38 3.42 -13.94
C GLN A 162 -8.40 2.35 -13.41
N ALA A 163 -7.11 2.69 -13.30
CA ALA A 163 -6.11 1.84 -12.69
C ALA A 163 -6.41 1.63 -11.20
N LEU A 164 -6.61 2.71 -10.45
CA LEU A 164 -6.95 2.64 -9.01
C LEU A 164 -8.26 1.86 -8.77
N LYS A 165 -9.27 2.02 -9.64
CA LYS A 165 -10.56 1.29 -9.53
C LYS A 165 -10.50 -0.21 -9.80
N VAL A 166 -9.35 -0.75 -10.16
CA VAL A 166 -9.15 -2.20 -10.37
C VAL A 166 -7.94 -2.73 -9.63
N GLU A 167 -7.26 -1.88 -8.87
CA GLU A 167 -6.15 -2.26 -8.02
C GLU A 167 -6.66 -3.19 -6.90
N ASP A 168 -5.84 -4.16 -6.52
CA ASP A 168 -6.14 -5.09 -5.43
C ASP A 168 -4.96 -5.04 -4.48
N ASP A 169 -5.10 -4.19 -3.46
CA ASP A 169 -4.13 -3.88 -2.42
C ASP A 169 -4.35 -4.70 -1.13
N ARG A 170 -5.20 -5.73 -1.23
CA ARG A 170 -5.48 -6.64 -0.12
C ARG A 170 -4.27 -7.50 0.24
N GLY A 171 -3.91 -7.45 1.52
CA GLY A 171 -2.87 -8.25 2.14
C GLY A 171 -3.33 -9.06 3.34
N ILE A 172 -2.42 -9.88 3.84
CA ILE A 172 -2.56 -10.57 5.13
C ILE A 172 -1.30 -10.33 5.96
N ILE A 173 -1.47 -9.67 7.10
CA ILE A 173 -0.42 -9.50 8.10
C ILE A 173 -0.66 -10.42 9.30
N VAL A 174 0.43 -10.75 10.01
CA VAL A 174 0.37 -11.55 11.25
C VAL A 174 0.99 -10.76 12.38
N LEU A 175 0.14 -10.17 13.21
CA LEU A 175 0.57 -9.37 14.37
C LEU A 175 0.24 -10.10 15.66
N ASP A 176 1.24 -10.27 16.53
CA ASP A 176 1.07 -10.88 17.86
C ASP A 176 0.40 -12.27 17.82
N GLY A 177 0.61 -13.01 16.72
CA GLY A 177 0.02 -14.33 16.47
C GLY A 177 -1.42 -14.31 15.95
N GLN A 178 -1.98 -13.15 15.64
CA GLN A 178 -3.29 -12.98 15.01
C GLN A 178 -3.13 -12.71 13.51
N VAL A 179 -3.93 -13.40 12.70
CA VAL A 179 -4.02 -13.17 11.25
C VAL A 179 -5.02 -12.05 11.02
N ILE A 180 -4.60 -11.00 10.31
CA ILE A 180 -5.40 -9.81 10.03
C ILE A 180 -5.39 -9.59 8.52
N GLN A 181 -6.57 -9.53 7.91
CA GLN A 181 -6.72 -9.05 6.53
C GLN A 181 -6.65 -7.54 6.53
N VAL A 182 -5.92 -6.98 5.58
CA VAL A 182 -5.66 -5.55 5.46
C VAL A 182 -5.76 -5.10 4.01
N GLU A 183 -6.05 -3.82 3.80
CA GLU A 183 -5.68 -3.06 2.60
C GLU A 183 -4.31 -2.44 2.86
N GLU A 184 -3.36 -2.48 1.93
CA GLU A 184 -1.96 -2.09 2.16
C GLU A 184 -1.45 -1.01 1.18
N ASN A 185 -1.04 0.15 1.69
CA ASN A 185 -0.31 1.12 0.87
C ASN A 185 1.14 0.68 0.59
N GLY A 186 1.54 0.78 -0.68
CA GLY A 186 2.93 0.65 -1.11
C GLY A 186 3.35 -0.77 -1.46
N VAL A 187 2.38 -1.66 -1.72
CA VAL A 187 2.60 -2.99 -2.25
C VAL A 187 2.24 -2.97 -3.73
N ASP A 188 3.23 -3.09 -4.62
CA ASP A 188 2.99 -3.07 -6.07
C ASP A 188 2.51 -4.42 -6.57
N ASN A 189 1.22 -4.71 -6.42
CA ASN A 189 0.65 -5.94 -6.96
C ASN A 189 0.46 -5.89 -8.49
N SER A 190 0.86 -4.81 -9.16
CA SER A 190 0.56 -4.63 -10.58
C SER A 190 1.30 -5.62 -11.46
N ASP A 191 2.42 -6.20 -11.03
CA ASP A 191 3.19 -7.18 -11.80
C ASP A 191 2.89 -8.65 -11.46
N ASN A 192 1.91 -8.91 -10.57
CA ASN A 192 1.49 -10.24 -10.13
C ASN A 192 0.82 -11.12 -11.20
N SER A 193 0.72 -10.63 -12.45
CA SER A 193 0.17 -11.38 -13.57
C SER A 193 1.08 -11.32 -14.80
N ILE A 194 1.08 -12.40 -15.58
CA ILE A 194 1.82 -12.45 -16.86
C ILE A 194 1.43 -11.31 -17.81
N ALA A 195 0.15 -10.91 -17.79
CA ALA A 195 -0.36 -9.84 -18.66
C ALA A 195 0.27 -8.48 -18.31
N THR A 196 0.43 -8.23 -17.02
CA THR A 196 0.92 -6.97 -16.46
C THR A 196 2.41 -6.98 -16.11
N ALA A 197 3.07 -8.12 -16.27
CA ALA A 197 4.50 -8.33 -16.06
C ALA A 197 5.38 -7.17 -16.55
N ILE A 198 6.37 -6.78 -15.74
CA ILE A 198 7.32 -5.70 -16.02
C ILE A 198 8.04 -5.99 -17.33
N ASN A 199 7.86 -5.10 -18.31
CA ASN A 199 8.48 -5.23 -19.62
C ASN A 199 9.89 -4.66 -19.61
N VAL A 200 10.87 -5.54 -19.38
CA VAL A 200 12.30 -5.19 -19.41
C VAL A 200 12.79 -4.91 -20.85
N GLY A 201 12.04 -5.35 -21.86
CA GLY A 201 12.38 -5.17 -23.27
C GLY A 201 13.42 -6.18 -23.77
N THR A 202 14.27 -5.77 -24.70
CA THR A 202 15.34 -6.62 -25.22
C THR A 202 16.57 -6.54 -24.34
N LEU A 203 16.96 -7.66 -23.73
CA LEU A 203 18.17 -7.72 -22.89
C LEU A 203 19.42 -7.60 -23.77
N THR A 204 20.10 -6.46 -23.63
CA THR A 204 21.39 -6.18 -24.30
C THR A 204 22.51 -5.87 -23.29
N SER A 205 22.16 -5.70 -22.02
CA SER A 205 23.06 -5.51 -20.87
C SER A 205 22.37 -5.98 -19.59
N PRO A 206 23.13 -6.27 -18.50
CA PRO A 206 22.54 -6.56 -17.20
C PRO A 206 21.55 -5.47 -16.77
N GLN A 207 20.44 -5.90 -16.16
CA GLN A 207 19.41 -5.04 -15.56
C GLN A 207 19.33 -5.35 -14.06
N THR A 208 18.88 -4.39 -13.26
CA THR A 208 18.73 -4.56 -11.81
C THR A 208 17.42 -3.92 -11.38
N PHE A 209 16.64 -4.69 -10.63
CA PHE A 209 15.35 -4.34 -10.05
C PHE A 209 15.44 -4.59 -8.53
N SER A 210 14.65 -3.87 -7.75
CA SER A 210 14.62 -3.89 -6.30
C SER A 210 13.18 -3.80 -5.81
N GLU A 211 12.46 -4.92 -5.93
CA GLU A 211 11.04 -5.06 -5.61
C GLU A 211 10.83 -6.07 -4.45
N PHE A 212 9.58 -6.41 -4.14
CA PHE A 212 9.21 -7.19 -2.97
C PHE A 212 8.36 -8.41 -3.35
N VAL A 213 8.73 -9.60 -2.86
CA VAL A 213 7.88 -10.80 -2.91
C VAL A 213 7.68 -11.35 -1.50
N GLY A 214 6.42 -11.42 -1.05
CA GLY A 214 5.98 -11.89 0.25
C GLY A 214 4.49 -12.23 0.30
N ASN A 215 3.84 -12.06 1.46
CA ASN A 215 2.42 -12.39 1.62
C ASN A 215 1.48 -11.36 1.01
N ALA A 216 1.93 -10.11 0.91
CA ALA A 216 1.18 -9.00 0.36
C ALA A 216 1.36 -8.92 -1.16
N ASP A 217 2.60 -8.91 -1.61
CA ASP A 217 2.97 -9.05 -3.03
C ASP A 217 3.46 -10.47 -3.30
N THR A 218 2.64 -11.30 -3.94
CA THR A 218 2.90 -12.74 -3.90
C THR A 218 3.84 -13.25 -4.99
N VAL A 219 4.00 -12.54 -6.10
CA VAL A 219 4.69 -13.03 -7.30
C VAL A 219 5.03 -11.96 -8.35
N ASP A 220 6.26 -11.45 -8.35
CA ASP A 220 6.66 -10.57 -9.45
C ASP A 220 6.86 -11.33 -10.78
N TYR A 221 6.20 -10.86 -11.85
CA TYR A 221 6.49 -11.29 -13.22
C TYR A 221 7.31 -10.25 -13.98
N TYR A 222 8.43 -10.71 -14.56
CA TYR A 222 9.24 -9.95 -15.50
C TYR A 222 9.18 -10.60 -16.89
N LYS A 223 9.04 -9.79 -17.93
CA LYS A 223 9.13 -10.23 -19.34
C LYS A 223 10.24 -9.52 -20.09
N PHE A 224 10.95 -10.30 -20.91
CA PHE A 224 12.03 -9.79 -21.74
C PHE A 224 12.14 -10.58 -23.06
N SER A 225 12.92 -10.04 -23.99
CA SER A 225 13.26 -10.70 -25.26
C SER A 225 14.77 -10.80 -25.43
N LEU A 226 15.20 -11.81 -26.17
CA LEU A 226 16.59 -11.99 -26.59
C LEU A 226 16.65 -11.92 -28.12
N THR A 227 17.72 -11.35 -28.67
CA THR A 227 17.91 -11.27 -30.13
C THR A 227 18.35 -12.60 -30.74
N GLU A 228 18.91 -13.49 -29.92
CA GLU A 228 19.34 -14.82 -30.29
C GLU A 228 19.28 -15.74 -29.06
N THR A 229 19.45 -17.05 -29.28
CA THR A 229 19.54 -18.00 -28.15
C THR A 229 20.77 -17.67 -27.31
N SER A 230 20.56 -17.40 -26.03
CA SER A 230 21.62 -16.99 -25.10
C SER A 230 21.40 -17.60 -23.72
N ASP A 231 22.48 -17.71 -22.95
CA ASP A 231 22.39 -18.05 -21.54
C ASP A 231 21.89 -16.82 -20.76
N VAL A 232 20.91 -17.04 -19.88
CA VAL A 232 20.36 -16.02 -18.96
C VAL A 232 20.84 -16.33 -17.56
N THR A 233 21.38 -15.33 -16.88
CA THR A 233 21.75 -15.42 -15.46
C THR A 233 20.83 -14.52 -14.65
N LEU A 234 20.09 -15.10 -13.71
CA LEU A 234 19.31 -14.37 -12.71
C LEU A 234 20.08 -14.41 -11.39
N LEU A 235 20.38 -13.24 -10.84
CA LEU A 235 21.01 -13.10 -9.52
C LEU A 235 19.99 -12.45 -8.58
N MET A 236 19.67 -13.13 -7.49
CA MET A 236 18.78 -12.61 -6.46
C MET A 236 19.56 -12.38 -5.16
N ASN A 237 19.29 -11.25 -4.51
CA ASN A 237 19.85 -10.90 -3.21
C ASN A 237 18.74 -10.38 -2.31
N GLY A 238 18.98 -10.26 -1.00
CA GLY A 238 18.02 -9.63 -0.08
C GLY A 238 16.84 -10.50 0.32
N VAL A 239 16.92 -11.83 0.17
CA VAL A 239 15.88 -12.74 0.66
C VAL A 239 15.87 -12.74 2.18
N THR A 240 14.87 -12.09 2.77
CA THR A 240 14.76 -11.92 4.23
C THR A 240 13.84 -12.94 4.90
N GLN A 241 12.92 -13.57 4.15
CA GLN A 241 11.98 -14.57 4.66
C GLN A 241 12.18 -15.95 4.00
N ASN A 242 11.95 -17.03 4.77
CA ASN A 242 11.96 -18.45 4.39
C ASN A 242 12.71 -18.80 3.09
N SER A 243 12.02 -18.70 1.95
CA SER A 243 12.57 -18.95 0.62
C SER A 243 11.71 -18.31 -0.48
N LEU A 244 12.35 -17.86 -1.55
CA LEU A 244 11.73 -17.44 -2.80
C LEU A 244 11.88 -18.52 -3.86
N TYR A 245 10.84 -18.69 -4.67
CA TYR A 245 10.86 -19.57 -5.84
C TYR A 245 11.05 -18.71 -7.08
N ASN A 246 12.20 -18.83 -7.75
CA ASN A 246 12.38 -18.24 -9.07
C ASN A 246 12.07 -19.29 -10.15
N LYS A 247 11.55 -18.81 -11.29
CA LYS A 247 11.28 -19.63 -12.46
C LYS A 247 11.57 -18.85 -13.72
N ILE A 248 12.13 -19.52 -14.72
CA ILE A 248 12.32 -18.96 -16.05
C ILE A 248 11.45 -19.75 -17.01
N TYR A 249 10.64 -19.02 -17.78
CA TYR A 249 9.78 -19.55 -18.81
C TYR A 249 10.21 -19.05 -20.18
N TYR A 250 10.14 -19.91 -21.20
CA TYR A 250 10.29 -19.53 -22.59
C TYR A 250 8.97 -19.78 -23.32
N ASP A 251 8.26 -18.69 -23.63
CA ASP A 251 7.01 -18.71 -24.42
C ASP A 251 7.31 -19.13 -25.88
N LYS A 252 7.26 -20.45 -26.13
CA LYS A 252 7.63 -21.05 -27.41
C LYS A 252 6.65 -20.74 -28.53
N ASN A 253 5.38 -20.58 -28.19
CA ASN A 253 4.30 -20.39 -29.16
C ASN A 253 3.90 -18.91 -29.30
N ASN A 254 4.49 -18.03 -28.49
CA ASN A 254 4.33 -16.59 -28.48
C ASN A 254 2.86 -16.16 -28.27
N ASN A 255 2.14 -16.87 -27.41
CA ASN A 255 0.75 -16.60 -27.08
C ASN A 255 0.57 -15.70 -25.84
N GLY A 256 1.67 -15.37 -25.15
CA GLY A 256 1.64 -14.55 -23.93
C GLY A 256 1.09 -15.27 -22.70
N VAL A 257 1.11 -16.60 -22.69
CA VAL A 257 0.63 -17.45 -21.60
C VAL A 257 1.75 -18.44 -21.23
N ILE A 258 1.89 -18.77 -19.94
CA ILE A 258 2.77 -19.85 -19.51
C ILE A 258 2.07 -21.19 -19.76
N ASP A 259 2.56 -21.95 -20.73
CA ASP A 259 2.05 -23.28 -21.06
C ASP A 259 2.88 -24.42 -20.43
N SER A 260 2.28 -25.62 -20.42
CA SER A 260 3.00 -26.83 -20.04
C SER A 260 4.19 -27.08 -20.98
N GLY A 261 5.40 -26.95 -20.44
CA GLY A 261 6.66 -27.15 -21.19
C GLY A 261 7.40 -25.85 -21.50
N ASP A 262 6.88 -24.69 -21.07
CA ASP A 262 7.59 -23.42 -21.16
C ASP A 262 8.59 -23.20 -20.03
N GLU A 263 8.38 -23.84 -18.86
CA GLU A 263 9.35 -23.78 -17.76
C GLU A 263 10.69 -24.39 -18.22
N ILE A 264 11.73 -23.57 -18.25
CA ILE A 264 13.09 -23.98 -18.63
C ILE A 264 14.01 -24.11 -17.41
N ASN A 265 13.72 -23.40 -16.32
CA ASN A 265 14.47 -23.48 -15.07
C ASN A 265 13.57 -23.08 -13.88
N SER A 266 13.84 -23.67 -12.72
CA SER A 266 13.29 -23.25 -11.44
C SER A 266 14.30 -23.47 -10.32
N GLU A 267 14.42 -22.49 -9.43
CA GLU A 267 15.34 -22.51 -8.29
C GLU A 267 14.64 -22.00 -7.03
N VAL A 268 15.06 -22.50 -5.87
CA VAL A 268 14.62 -22.01 -4.57
C VAL A 268 15.77 -21.31 -3.90
N VAL A 269 15.62 -20.01 -3.63
CA VAL A 269 16.61 -19.20 -2.93
C VAL A 269 16.12 -18.95 -1.52
N SER A 270 16.83 -19.46 -0.51
CA SER A 270 16.43 -19.34 0.89
C SER A 270 17.06 -18.11 1.56
N ALA A 271 16.40 -17.59 2.61
CA ALA A 271 16.99 -16.57 3.46
C ALA A 271 18.25 -17.15 4.15
N ASN A 272 19.43 -16.67 3.73
CA ASN A 272 20.75 -17.08 4.20
C ASN A 272 21.11 -18.57 3.99
N GLU A 273 21.64 -18.91 2.81
CA GLU A 273 22.89 -19.68 2.74
C GLU A 273 24.06 -18.71 2.48
N ASN A 274 24.51 -17.99 3.52
CA ASN A 274 25.84 -17.38 3.62
C ASN A 274 26.19 -17.07 5.08
#